data_AF-A0A9Q1HDQ2-F1
#
_entry.id   AF-A0A9Q1HDQ2-F1
#
_cell.length_a   1.000
_cell.length_b   1.000
_cell.length_c   1.000
_cell.angle_alpha   90.00
_cell.angle_beta   90.00
_cell.angle_gamma   90.00
#
_symmetry.space_group_name_H-M   'P 1'
#
loop_
_entity.id
_entity.type
_entity.pdbx_description
1 polymer ?
#
loop_
_entity_poly.entity_id
_entity_poly.type
_entity_poly.pdbx_seq_one_letter_code
_entity_poly.pdbx_strand_id
1 'polypeptide(L)'
;MESVVKKTIFCLLVGGIAFAADDARVEPSSSGCPVPVYSPVNSITVNACCNKSEEADNLQEQLDEIKQAITHLVYELKTGEFCNSEEPSPSTPVAPIVGKDCSEIQENGGTTSGVYTITPENSPSFEVYCDMDTDGGGWTVFQRRVDDTVDFFLYWDDYKNGFGDLEGNHWLGNENLYYLTNQKTYKLRVDLEDFDDATRYAEYDNFRITDESAKYTLTLGTYSGDAGDAMFVCYGRRFSTRDDDAGNGCPAVFKGGWWYAECHHANLNGLYLGGAHTSYADGIVWNHWRGFYYSLKFTEMKLRPTNRF
;
A
#
# COMPACT_ATOMS: atom_id res chain seq x y z
N MET A 1 5.83 42.57 -40.50
CA MET A 1 7.01 41.91 -39.92
C MET A 1 6.82 41.98 -38.42
N GLU A 2 6.76 40.80 -37.81
CA GLU A 2 6.21 40.50 -36.50
C GLU A 2 6.90 41.23 -35.33
N SER A 3 6.12 41.54 -34.30
CA SER A 3 6.56 41.57 -32.90
C SER A 3 5.32 41.76 -32.01
N VAL A 4 4.60 40.67 -31.74
CA VAL A 4 3.55 40.64 -30.71
C VAL A 4 4.25 40.52 -29.36
N VAL A 5 4.42 41.65 -28.67
CA VAL A 5 4.77 41.68 -27.26
C VAL A 5 3.54 41.21 -26.48
N LYS A 6 3.59 40.00 -25.91
CA LYS A 6 2.62 39.57 -24.88
C LYS A 6 2.77 40.50 -23.66
N LYS A 7 1.89 41.50 -23.54
CA LYS A 7 1.70 42.21 -22.27
C LYS A 7 0.63 41.48 -21.47
N THR A 8 1.09 40.77 -20.45
CA THR A 8 0.29 40.29 -19.33
C THR A 8 -0.33 41.49 -18.63
N ILE A 9 -1.66 41.56 -18.57
CA ILE A 9 -2.37 42.51 -17.71
C ILE A 9 -2.71 41.78 -16.41
N PHE A 10 -2.06 42.22 -15.33
CA PHE A 10 -2.42 41.90 -13.96
C PHE A 10 -3.71 42.64 -13.62
N CYS A 11 -4.79 41.92 -13.27
CA CYS A 11 -5.92 42.52 -12.57
C CYS A 11 -5.59 42.60 -11.08
N LEU A 12 -5.09 43.75 -10.65
CA LEU A 12 -5.12 44.15 -9.25
C LEU A 12 -6.49 44.77 -8.96
N LEU A 13 -7.25 44.14 -8.08
CA LEU A 13 -8.47 44.70 -7.48
C LEU A 13 -8.08 45.79 -6.48
N VAL A 14 -8.09 47.06 -6.89
CA VAL A 14 -8.33 48.18 -5.97
C VAL A 14 -9.04 49.32 -6.71
N GLY A 15 -10.25 49.66 -6.25
CA GLY A 15 -10.87 50.98 -6.47
C GLY A 15 -11.41 51.26 -7.88
N GLY A 16 -12.74 51.37 -7.97
CA GLY A 16 -13.47 51.57 -9.22
C GLY A 16 -13.03 52.75 -10.11
N ILE A 17 -13.42 52.59 -11.38
CA ILE A 17 -13.41 53.53 -12.52
C ILE A 17 -12.17 53.41 -13.43
N ALA A 18 -12.39 53.04 -14.69
CA ALA A 18 -11.44 53.22 -15.78
C ALA A 18 -12.17 53.76 -17.04
N PHE A 19 -11.56 54.79 -17.67
CA PHE A 19 -11.98 55.39 -18.94
C PHE A 19 -11.35 54.65 -20.12
N ALA A 20 -12.03 54.62 -21.27
CA ALA A 20 -11.52 54.08 -22.53
C ALA A 20 -11.40 55.19 -23.60
N ALA A 21 -10.41 55.06 -24.49
CA ALA A 21 -10.25 55.82 -25.72
C ALA A 21 -10.24 54.85 -26.92
N ASP A 22 -10.98 55.23 -27.97
CA ASP A 22 -11.27 54.48 -29.20
C ASP A 22 -10.06 54.38 -30.16
N ASP A 23 -9.97 53.28 -30.92
CA ASP A 23 -10.26 53.29 -32.38
C ASP A 23 -10.33 51.85 -32.94
N ALA A 24 -11.26 51.61 -33.87
CA ALA A 24 -11.69 50.28 -34.34
C ALA A 24 -11.44 50.05 -35.84
N ARG A 25 -11.32 48.77 -36.24
CA ARG A 25 -11.75 48.28 -37.57
C ARG A 25 -11.99 46.77 -37.57
N VAL A 26 -13.19 46.35 -38.00
CA VAL A 26 -13.68 44.97 -38.17
C VAL A 26 -14.59 44.89 -39.41
N GLU A 27 -14.62 43.73 -40.08
CA GLU A 27 -15.61 43.24 -41.07
C GLU A 27 -15.65 41.68 -40.95
N PRO A 28 -16.72 40.93 -41.34
CA PRO A 28 -17.93 40.68 -40.54
C PRO A 28 -18.22 39.18 -40.22
N SER A 29 -19.24 38.98 -39.37
CA SER A 29 -19.59 37.80 -38.54
C SER A 29 -20.64 36.82 -39.12
N SER A 30 -20.74 35.61 -38.54
CA SER A 30 -21.92 34.72 -38.66
C SER A 30 -22.33 34.04 -37.33
N SER A 31 -22.94 34.79 -36.40
CA SER A 31 -23.90 34.30 -35.38
C SER A 31 -24.38 35.51 -34.55
N GLY A 32 -25.52 36.08 -34.95
CA GLY A 32 -25.99 37.38 -34.47
C GLY A 32 -26.59 37.37 -33.07
N CYS A 33 -25.97 38.13 -32.16
CA CYS A 33 -26.72 38.99 -31.23
C CYS A 33 -27.05 40.31 -31.94
N PRO A 34 -28.21 40.92 -31.72
CA PRO A 34 -28.52 42.23 -32.30
C PRO A 34 -27.64 43.32 -31.68
N VAL A 35 -27.02 44.13 -32.55
CA VAL A 35 -26.23 45.31 -32.17
C VAL A 35 -27.20 46.45 -31.79
N PRO A 36 -26.93 47.25 -30.74
CA PRO A 36 -27.80 48.34 -30.34
C PRO A 36 -27.77 49.45 -31.40
N VAL A 37 -28.95 49.88 -31.84
CA VAL A 37 -29.12 51.16 -32.55
C VAL A 37 -29.06 52.26 -31.49
N TYR A 38 -28.01 53.09 -31.51
CA TYR A 38 -27.94 54.28 -30.66
C TYR A 38 -28.95 55.34 -31.15
N SER A 39 -30.00 55.54 -30.37
CA SER A 39 -30.73 56.81 -30.27
C SER A 39 -30.49 57.34 -28.85
N PRO A 40 -30.41 58.66 -28.63
CA PRO A 40 -29.89 59.22 -27.39
C PRO A 40 -30.96 59.13 -26.29
N VAL A 41 -30.93 58.09 -25.47
CA VAL A 41 -31.72 58.06 -24.23
C VAL A 41 -30.93 57.39 -23.11
N ASN A 42 -30.85 58.09 -21.99
CA ASN A 42 -30.26 57.67 -20.72
C ASN A 42 -30.79 56.31 -20.24
N SER A 43 -30.02 55.24 -20.38
CA SER A 43 -30.05 54.08 -19.47
C SER A 43 -28.90 53.12 -19.78
N ILE A 44 -28.02 52.88 -18.81
CA ILE A 44 -27.05 51.78 -18.86
C ILE A 44 -27.77 50.52 -18.37
N THR A 45 -28.04 49.57 -19.26
CA THR A 45 -28.39 48.20 -18.88
C THR A 45 -27.12 47.37 -18.78
N VAL A 46 -26.85 46.83 -17.59
CA VAL A 46 -25.74 45.90 -17.33
C VAL A 46 -26.09 44.57 -18.00
N ASN A 47 -25.40 44.21 -19.09
CA ASN A 47 -25.51 42.87 -19.66
C ASN A 47 -24.81 41.87 -18.74
N ALA A 48 -25.58 40.88 -18.27
CA ALA A 48 -25.12 39.79 -17.44
C ALA A 48 -24.20 38.85 -18.24
N CYS A 49 -22.89 39.09 -18.22
CA CYS A 49 -21.88 38.13 -18.65
C CYS A 49 -20.73 38.07 -17.64
N CYS A 50 -21.06 37.83 -16.36
CA CYS A 50 -20.18 37.10 -15.47
C CYS A 50 -20.77 35.70 -15.34
N ASN A 51 -20.48 34.82 -16.30
CA ASN A 51 -20.78 33.39 -16.10
C ASN A 51 -19.92 32.89 -14.95
N LYS A 52 -20.58 32.44 -13.87
CA LYS A 52 -19.95 31.68 -12.81
C LYS A 52 -19.26 30.46 -13.45
N SER A 53 -18.04 30.17 -12.99
CA SER A 53 -17.33 28.98 -13.42
C SER A 53 -18.07 27.75 -12.89
N GLU A 54 -18.39 26.78 -13.76
CA GLU A 54 -18.93 25.48 -13.36
C GLU A 54 -17.99 24.76 -12.37
N GLU A 55 -16.68 25.01 -12.43
CA GLU A 55 -15.72 24.50 -11.45
C GLU A 55 -15.92 25.11 -10.06
N ALA A 56 -16.34 26.38 -9.98
CA ALA A 56 -16.58 27.05 -8.71
C ALA A 56 -17.89 26.56 -8.06
N ASP A 57 -18.91 26.25 -8.85
CA ASP A 57 -20.17 25.70 -8.36
C ASP A 57 -19.99 24.24 -7.88
N ASN A 58 -19.22 23.42 -8.61
CA ASN A 58 -18.88 22.06 -8.20
C ASN A 58 -18.04 22.02 -6.90
N LEU A 59 -17.06 22.93 -6.78
CA LEU A 59 -16.23 23.01 -5.57
C LEU A 59 -17.04 23.50 -4.36
N GLN A 60 -18.03 24.37 -4.59
CA GLN A 60 -18.94 24.83 -3.54
C GLN A 60 -19.88 23.71 -3.07
N GLU A 61 -20.36 22.88 -4.00
CA GLU A 61 -21.19 21.70 -3.69
C GLU A 61 -20.40 20.69 -2.84
N GLN A 62 -19.17 20.36 -3.25
CA GLN A 62 -18.28 19.49 -2.47
C GLN A 62 -17.96 20.05 -1.08
N LEU A 63 -17.75 21.37 -0.98
CA LEU A 63 -17.49 22.03 0.29
C LEU A 63 -18.69 21.94 1.23
N ASP A 64 -19.91 22.01 0.70
CA ASP A 64 -21.12 21.95 1.50
C ASP A 64 -21.45 20.51 1.94
N GLU A 65 -21.13 19.49 1.13
CA GLU A 65 -21.17 18.08 1.54
C GLU A 65 -20.21 17.79 2.70
N ILE A 66 -18.95 18.25 2.61
CA ILE A 66 -17.95 18.07 3.66
C ILE A 66 -18.39 18.76 4.96
N LYS A 67 -18.95 19.98 4.88
CA LYS A 67 -19.47 20.67 6.06
C LYS A 67 -20.62 19.92 6.71
N GLN A 68 -21.52 19.33 5.92
CA GLN A 68 -22.61 18.53 6.44
C GLN A 68 -22.09 17.28 7.15
N ALA A 69 -21.16 16.55 6.55
CA ALA A 69 -20.54 15.37 7.16
C ALA A 69 -19.82 15.70 8.48
N ILE A 70 -19.04 16.78 8.52
CA ILE A 70 -18.36 17.23 9.74
C ILE A 70 -19.38 17.65 10.81
N THR A 71 -20.43 18.36 10.43
CA THR A 71 -21.47 18.79 11.37
C THR A 71 -22.20 17.58 11.98
N HIS A 72 -22.44 16.54 11.19
CA HIS A 72 -23.00 15.28 11.65
C HIS A 72 -22.07 14.58 12.65
N LEU A 73 -20.80 14.40 12.29
CA LEU A 73 -19.79 13.80 13.19
C LEU A 73 -19.63 14.57 14.49
N VAL A 74 -19.63 15.92 14.44
CA VAL A 74 -19.56 16.77 15.64
C VAL A 74 -20.83 16.64 16.47
N TYR A 75 -21.99 16.46 15.85
CA TYR A 75 -23.24 16.19 16.56
C TYR A 75 -23.18 14.82 17.25
N GLU A 76 -22.76 13.76 16.55
CA GLU A 76 -22.57 12.40 17.09
C GLU A 76 -21.60 12.37 18.28
N LEU A 77 -20.49 13.12 18.19
CA LEU A 77 -19.53 13.26 19.29
C LEU A 77 -20.09 14.04 20.49
N LYS A 78 -20.99 15.01 20.26
CA LYS A 78 -21.63 15.81 21.33
C LYS A 78 -22.80 15.09 21.98
N THR A 79 -23.57 14.32 21.23
CA THR A 79 -24.70 13.55 21.74
C THR A 79 -24.26 12.26 22.42
N GLY A 80 -23.00 11.84 22.21
CA GLY A 80 -22.46 10.66 22.85
C GLY A 80 -23.16 9.37 22.41
N GLU A 81 -23.72 9.33 21.20
CA GLU A 81 -24.32 8.10 20.64
C GLU A 81 -23.30 6.95 20.55
N PHE A 82 -22.00 7.26 20.49
CA PHE A 82 -20.92 6.26 20.57
C PHE A 82 -20.74 5.66 21.98
N CYS A 83 -21.19 6.36 23.03
CA CYS A 83 -21.15 5.90 24.42
C CYS A 83 -22.49 5.33 24.90
N ASN A 84 -23.53 5.38 24.07
CA ASN A 84 -24.86 4.83 24.32
C ASN A 84 -25.08 3.52 23.55
N SER A 85 -24.05 2.70 23.35
CA SER A 85 -24.33 1.28 23.26
C SER A 85 -24.94 0.88 24.59
N GLU A 86 -26.16 0.34 24.56
CA GLU A 86 -26.64 -0.50 25.66
C GLU A 86 -25.47 -1.39 26.08
N GLU A 87 -25.13 -1.44 27.36
CA GLU A 87 -24.16 -2.41 27.86
C GLU A 87 -24.49 -3.75 27.19
N PRO A 88 -23.53 -4.44 26.53
CA PRO A 88 -23.85 -5.71 25.95
C PRO A 88 -24.35 -6.58 27.09
N SER A 89 -25.66 -6.93 27.04
CA SER A 89 -26.20 -8.05 27.78
C SER A 89 -25.19 -9.18 27.66
N PRO A 90 -24.81 -9.87 28.75
CA PRO A 90 -23.63 -10.72 28.78
C PRO A 90 -23.71 -11.68 27.61
N SER A 91 -22.97 -11.35 26.55
CA SER A 91 -22.95 -12.15 25.35
C SER A 91 -22.37 -13.47 25.81
N THR A 92 -23.09 -14.55 25.58
CA THR A 92 -22.58 -15.92 25.71
C THR A 92 -21.12 -15.91 25.25
N PRO A 93 -20.14 -16.37 26.05
CA PRO A 93 -18.74 -16.28 25.67
C PRO A 93 -18.58 -16.88 24.28
N VAL A 94 -18.28 -16.04 23.29
CA VAL A 94 -18.01 -16.52 21.93
C VAL A 94 -16.79 -17.40 22.07
N ALA A 95 -16.95 -18.69 21.76
CA ALA A 95 -15.83 -19.62 21.84
C ALA A 95 -14.68 -19.06 20.98
N PRO A 96 -13.42 -19.12 21.45
CA PRO A 96 -12.29 -18.65 20.67
C PRO A 96 -12.28 -19.36 19.31
N ILE A 97 -12.17 -18.58 18.23
CA ILE A 97 -11.99 -19.14 16.90
C ILE A 97 -10.57 -19.72 16.86
N VAL A 98 -10.47 -21.02 16.64
CA VAL A 98 -9.21 -21.77 16.64
C VAL A 98 -8.92 -22.32 15.25
N GLY A 99 -7.66 -22.49 14.91
CA GLY A 99 -7.23 -23.05 13.63
C GLY A 99 -5.72 -23.27 13.59
N LYS A 100 -5.25 -24.12 12.68
CA LYS A 100 -3.81 -24.40 12.49
C LYS A 100 -3.10 -23.34 11.64
N ASP A 101 -3.88 -22.53 10.93
CA ASP A 101 -3.47 -21.44 10.06
C ASP A 101 -4.68 -20.51 9.83
N CYS A 102 -4.46 -19.38 9.17
CA CYS A 102 -5.52 -18.41 8.91
C CYS A 102 -6.64 -18.94 7.99
N SER A 103 -6.36 -19.95 7.15
CA SER A 103 -7.39 -20.57 6.31
C SER A 103 -8.39 -21.34 7.16
N GLU A 104 -7.91 -22.11 8.14
CA GLU A 104 -8.78 -22.83 9.07
C GLU A 104 -9.50 -21.88 10.04
N ILE A 105 -8.86 -20.78 10.46
CA ILE A 105 -9.54 -19.70 11.20
C ILE A 105 -10.71 -19.15 10.38
N GLN A 106 -10.51 -18.89 9.08
CA GLN A 106 -11.56 -18.40 8.19
C GLN A 106 -12.71 -19.39 8.04
N GLU A 107 -12.41 -20.68 7.82
CA GLU A 107 -13.40 -21.75 7.77
C GLU A 107 -14.20 -21.89 9.07
N ASN A 108 -13.56 -21.61 10.21
CA ASN A 108 -14.18 -21.62 11.54
C ASN A 108 -14.88 -20.31 11.90
N GLY A 109 -15.04 -19.38 10.95
CA GLY A 109 -15.84 -18.17 11.08
C GLY A 109 -15.06 -16.87 11.36
N GLY A 110 -13.72 -16.91 11.36
CA GLY A 110 -12.87 -15.74 11.48
C GLY A 110 -12.86 -14.96 10.16
N THR A 111 -13.71 -13.95 10.04
CA THR A 111 -13.95 -13.25 8.76
C THR A 111 -13.32 -11.86 8.68
N THR A 112 -12.72 -11.37 9.75
CA THR A 112 -12.10 -10.05 9.81
C THR A 112 -10.58 -10.18 9.79
N SER A 113 -9.88 -9.35 9.02
CA SER A 113 -8.43 -9.29 9.09
C SER A 113 -7.96 -8.80 10.46
N GLY A 114 -6.88 -9.39 10.98
CA GLY A 114 -6.35 -9.04 12.30
C GLY A 114 -5.47 -10.12 12.90
N VAL A 115 -5.08 -9.92 14.15
CA VAL A 115 -4.25 -10.89 14.88
C VAL A 115 -5.10 -12.03 15.44
N TYR A 116 -4.68 -13.26 15.14
CA TYR A 116 -5.28 -14.49 15.65
C TYR A 116 -4.21 -15.39 16.25
N THR A 117 -4.59 -16.17 17.26
CA THR A 117 -3.77 -17.28 17.74
C THR A 117 -4.04 -18.52 16.90
N ILE A 118 -2.98 -19.15 16.38
CA ILE A 118 -3.05 -20.41 15.66
C ILE A 118 -2.23 -21.49 16.37
N THR A 119 -2.52 -22.76 16.06
CA THR A 119 -1.76 -23.91 16.58
C THR A 119 -1.41 -24.88 15.44
N PRO A 120 -0.33 -24.63 14.69
CA PRO A 120 0.11 -25.55 13.63
C PRO A 120 0.43 -26.96 14.15
N GLU A 121 0.45 -27.94 13.25
CA GLU A 121 0.81 -29.31 13.63
C GLU A 121 2.24 -29.40 14.17
N ASN A 122 2.42 -30.13 15.28
CA ASN A 122 3.71 -30.30 15.95
C ASN A 122 4.36 -28.99 16.43
N SER A 123 3.57 -27.94 16.66
CA SER A 123 4.01 -26.61 17.08
C SER A 123 3.30 -26.16 18.36
N PRO A 124 3.93 -25.33 19.22
CA PRO A 124 3.19 -24.55 20.21
C PRO A 124 2.25 -23.54 19.52
N SER A 125 1.27 -23.01 20.25
CA SER A 125 0.44 -21.91 19.74
C SER A 125 1.24 -20.61 19.65
N PHE A 126 0.99 -19.82 18.62
CA PHE A 126 1.53 -18.48 18.46
C PHE A 126 0.57 -17.58 17.69
N GLU A 127 0.82 -16.28 17.75
CA GLU A 127 0.00 -15.26 17.09
C GLU A 127 0.49 -14.98 15.67
N VAL A 128 -0.45 -14.72 14.77
CA VAL A 128 -0.21 -14.34 13.38
C VAL A 128 -1.19 -13.25 12.96
N TYR A 129 -0.81 -12.44 11.98
CA TYR A 129 -1.79 -11.61 11.28
C TYR A 129 -2.46 -12.43 10.18
N CYS A 130 -3.77 -12.51 10.23
CA CYS A 130 -4.58 -13.10 9.18
C CYS A 130 -5.14 -12.02 8.26
N ASP A 131 -4.86 -12.13 6.97
CA ASP A 131 -5.53 -11.37 5.93
C ASP A 131 -6.71 -12.19 5.39
N MET A 132 -7.91 -11.73 5.74
CA MET A 132 -9.19 -12.36 5.40
C MET A 132 -9.84 -11.72 4.17
N ASP A 133 -9.22 -10.69 3.58
CA ASP A 133 -9.83 -9.86 2.54
C ASP A 133 -9.22 -10.14 1.16
N THR A 134 -7.89 -10.30 1.06
CA THR A 134 -7.20 -10.42 -0.23
C THR A 134 -7.44 -11.77 -0.90
N ASP A 135 -7.83 -11.78 -2.17
CA ASP A 135 -7.95 -13.00 -3.00
C ASP A 135 -8.79 -14.11 -2.32
N GLY A 136 -9.86 -13.74 -1.62
CA GLY A 136 -10.72 -14.67 -0.89
C GLY A 136 -10.26 -14.99 0.55
N GLY A 137 -9.19 -14.36 1.03
CA GLY A 137 -8.74 -14.42 2.42
C GLY A 137 -8.07 -15.74 2.83
N GLY A 138 -7.99 -15.95 4.15
CA GLY A 138 -7.37 -17.13 4.74
C GLY A 138 -5.84 -17.12 4.65
N TRP A 139 -5.24 -15.94 4.49
CA TRP A 139 -3.80 -15.80 4.34
C TRP A 139 -3.13 -15.57 5.68
N THR A 140 -2.07 -16.34 5.95
CA THR A 140 -1.20 -16.16 7.12
C THR A 140 -0.03 -15.27 6.71
N VAL A 141 -0.01 -14.01 7.17
CA VAL A 141 1.07 -13.08 6.89
C VAL A 141 2.28 -13.43 7.74
N PHE A 142 3.45 -13.49 7.13
CA PHE A 142 4.69 -13.80 7.85
C PHE A 142 5.79 -12.76 7.68
N GLN A 143 5.64 -11.86 6.71
CA GLN A 143 6.50 -10.70 6.56
C GLN A 143 5.63 -9.55 6.11
N ARG A 144 5.83 -8.38 6.72
CA ARG A 144 5.25 -7.12 6.26
C ARG A 144 6.26 -6.00 6.41
N ARG A 145 6.33 -5.12 5.40
CA ARG A 145 7.05 -3.84 5.40
C ARG A 145 6.07 -2.73 5.02
N VAL A 146 5.92 -1.72 5.87
CA VAL A 146 5.02 -0.57 5.70
C VAL A 146 5.74 0.77 5.94
N ASP A 147 6.83 0.77 6.71
CA ASP A 147 7.63 1.95 7.04
C ASP A 147 9.03 1.53 7.56
N ASP A 148 9.80 2.50 8.08
CA ASP A 148 11.18 2.33 8.57
C ASP A 148 11.30 2.11 10.10
N THR A 149 10.20 1.83 10.79
CA THR A 149 10.16 1.77 12.27
C THR A 149 10.87 0.55 12.87
N VAL A 150 11.06 -0.52 12.09
CA VAL A 150 11.68 -1.78 12.55
C VAL A 150 12.92 -2.10 11.71
N ASP A 151 14.04 -2.38 12.38
CA ASP A 151 15.27 -2.83 11.73
C ASP A 151 15.15 -4.30 11.33
N PHE A 152 15.50 -4.62 10.08
CA PHE A 152 15.56 -5.98 9.54
C PHE A 152 17.01 -6.47 9.37
N PHE A 153 18.03 -5.63 9.63
CA PHE A 153 19.42 -6.05 9.61
C PHE A 153 19.85 -6.72 10.93
N LEU A 154 19.12 -7.78 11.30
CA LEU A 154 19.21 -8.49 12.58
C LEU A 154 20.04 -9.77 12.50
N TYR A 155 20.21 -10.42 13.66
CA TYR A 155 20.99 -11.66 13.80
C TYR A 155 20.15 -12.92 13.53
N TRP A 156 20.80 -14.08 13.47
CA TRP A 156 20.17 -15.37 13.23
C TRP A 156 19.04 -15.67 14.22
N ASP A 157 19.30 -15.43 15.51
CA ASP A 157 18.34 -15.74 16.58
C ASP A 157 17.08 -14.87 16.50
N ASP A 158 17.21 -13.60 16.09
CA ASP A 158 16.07 -12.71 15.85
C ASP A 158 15.20 -13.25 14.71
N TYR A 159 15.81 -13.62 13.58
CA TYR A 159 15.11 -14.18 12.43
C TYR A 159 14.51 -15.57 12.69
N LYS A 160 15.13 -16.36 13.58
CA LYS A 160 14.60 -17.64 14.02
C LYS A 160 13.30 -17.47 14.80
N ASN A 161 13.31 -16.60 15.81
CA ASN A 161 12.22 -16.45 16.76
C ASN A 161 11.11 -15.49 16.28
N GLY A 162 11.44 -14.59 15.35
CA GLY A 162 10.53 -13.54 14.87
C GLY A 162 10.70 -12.24 15.63
N PHE A 163 10.28 -11.14 14.99
CA PHE A 163 10.40 -9.78 15.53
C PHE A 163 9.40 -8.83 14.87
N GLY A 164 9.20 -7.67 15.50
CA GLY A 164 8.33 -6.61 15.00
C GLY A 164 6.91 -6.66 15.58
N ASP A 165 5.99 -6.03 14.86
CA ASP A 165 4.56 -5.93 15.20
C ASP A 165 3.73 -6.60 14.11
N LEU A 166 2.88 -7.58 14.48
CA LEU A 166 2.04 -8.32 13.55
C LEU A 166 1.04 -7.40 12.81
N GLU A 167 0.66 -6.27 13.39
CA GLU A 167 -0.18 -5.27 12.71
C GLU A 167 0.64 -4.32 11.83
N GLY A 168 1.95 -4.23 12.04
CA GLY A 168 2.88 -3.38 11.30
C GLY A 168 4.03 -4.17 10.66
N ASN A 169 5.25 -3.64 10.76
CA ASN A 169 6.44 -4.30 10.26
C ASN A 169 6.78 -5.53 11.10
N HIS A 170 6.90 -6.70 10.48
CA HIS A 170 7.35 -7.90 11.20
C HIS A 170 7.98 -8.95 10.30
N TRP A 171 8.66 -9.87 10.98
CA TRP A 171 9.03 -11.19 10.49
C TRP A 171 8.52 -12.23 11.50
N LEU A 172 7.71 -13.20 11.05
CA LEU A 172 7.05 -14.16 11.93
C LEU A 172 8.02 -15.12 12.65
N GLY A 173 9.22 -15.30 12.10
CA GLY A 173 10.22 -16.23 12.61
C GLY A 173 10.35 -17.48 11.75
N ASN A 174 11.58 -17.89 11.48
CA ASN A 174 11.89 -19.06 10.65
C ASN A 174 11.39 -20.36 11.28
N GLU A 175 11.37 -20.46 12.61
CA GLU A 175 10.85 -21.66 13.30
C GLU A 175 9.33 -21.79 13.10
N ASN A 176 8.60 -20.68 13.25
CA ASN A 176 7.15 -20.63 13.01
C ASN A 176 6.81 -20.93 11.53
N LEU A 177 7.59 -20.37 10.60
CA LEU A 177 7.49 -20.67 9.17
C LEU A 177 7.78 -22.14 8.86
N TYR A 178 8.73 -22.77 9.55
CA TYR A 178 9.01 -24.18 9.40
C TYR A 178 7.78 -25.02 9.79
N TYR A 179 7.19 -24.77 10.96
CA TYR A 179 5.98 -25.48 11.38
C TYR A 179 4.82 -25.32 10.37
N LEU A 180 4.53 -24.08 9.96
CA LEU A 180 3.47 -23.78 9.00
C LEU A 180 3.71 -24.50 7.67
N THR A 181 4.90 -24.39 7.09
CA THR A 181 5.14 -24.91 5.73
C THR A 181 5.38 -26.41 5.66
N ASN A 182 5.44 -27.09 6.82
CA ASN A 182 5.65 -28.53 6.91
C ASN A 182 4.41 -29.33 7.36
N GLN A 183 3.32 -28.67 7.77
CA GLN A 183 2.05 -29.36 8.09
C GLN A 183 1.19 -29.67 6.85
N LYS A 184 1.26 -28.84 5.79
CA LYS A 184 0.53 -29.00 4.52
C LYS A 184 1.36 -28.41 3.37
N THR A 185 0.85 -28.48 2.14
CA THR A 185 1.42 -27.71 1.01
C THR A 185 0.84 -26.30 0.99
N TYR A 186 1.69 -25.28 1.10
CA TYR A 186 1.27 -23.88 1.08
C TYR A 186 1.72 -23.21 -0.21
N LYS A 187 0.87 -22.34 -0.76
CA LYS A 187 1.29 -21.35 -1.74
C LYS A 187 1.77 -20.09 -1.04
N LEU A 188 2.72 -19.41 -1.65
CA LEU A 188 3.19 -18.08 -1.26
C LEU A 188 2.52 -17.05 -2.17
N ARG A 189 2.08 -15.94 -1.58
CA ARG A 189 1.79 -14.68 -2.26
C ARG A 189 2.68 -13.57 -1.71
N VAL A 190 3.20 -12.75 -2.61
CA VAL A 190 3.97 -11.55 -2.33
C VAL A 190 3.24 -10.37 -2.95
N ASP A 191 2.75 -9.46 -2.11
CA ASP A 191 2.14 -8.20 -2.55
C ASP A 191 3.17 -7.07 -2.43
N LEU A 192 3.23 -6.20 -3.44
CA LEU A 192 4.23 -5.14 -3.58
C LEU A 192 3.56 -3.82 -3.97
N GLU A 193 4.03 -2.72 -3.40
CA GLU A 193 3.62 -1.35 -3.73
C GLU A 193 4.83 -0.41 -3.81
N ASP A 194 4.82 0.50 -4.76
CA ASP A 194 5.83 1.56 -4.88
C ASP A 194 5.29 2.91 -4.38
N PHE A 195 6.16 3.94 -4.37
CA PHE A 195 5.78 5.30 -3.95
C PHE A 195 4.96 6.07 -4.99
N ASP A 196 4.70 5.48 -6.16
CA ASP A 196 3.77 6.01 -7.16
C ASP A 196 2.37 5.32 -7.01
N ASP A 197 2.16 4.59 -5.92
CA ASP A 197 0.96 3.80 -5.59
C ASP A 197 0.62 2.71 -6.62
N ALA A 198 1.58 2.32 -7.46
CA ALA A 198 1.41 1.17 -8.33
C ALA A 198 1.65 -0.12 -7.55
N THR A 199 0.81 -1.12 -7.80
CA THR A 199 0.88 -2.42 -7.13
C THR A 199 1.24 -3.55 -8.09
N ARG A 200 1.90 -4.58 -7.58
CA ARG A 200 2.20 -5.84 -8.27
C ARG A 200 2.13 -7.00 -7.29
N TYR A 201 1.99 -8.21 -7.82
CA TYR A 201 2.07 -9.41 -7.01
C TYR A 201 2.85 -10.54 -7.70
N ALA A 202 3.39 -11.42 -6.87
CA ALA A 202 3.98 -12.69 -7.27
C ALA A 202 3.37 -13.82 -6.44
N GLU A 203 3.00 -14.92 -7.08
CA GLU A 203 2.55 -16.14 -6.41
C GLU A 203 3.42 -17.33 -6.80
N TYR A 204 3.64 -18.21 -5.83
CA TYR A 204 4.33 -19.49 -6.03
C TYR A 204 3.45 -20.60 -5.49
N ASP A 205 3.16 -21.62 -6.31
CA ASP A 205 2.25 -22.72 -5.96
C ASP A 205 2.78 -23.66 -4.84
N ASN A 206 4.01 -23.45 -4.40
CA ASN A 206 4.63 -24.12 -3.28
C ASN A 206 5.64 -23.18 -2.60
N PHE A 207 5.62 -23.14 -1.28
CA PHE A 207 6.63 -22.50 -0.45
C PHE A 207 6.88 -23.37 0.78
N ARG A 208 8.12 -23.83 0.93
CA ARG A 208 8.52 -24.67 2.06
C ARG A 208 9.95 -24.38 2.46
N ILE A 209 10.21 -24.36 3.76
CA ILE A 209 11.57 -24.31 4.30
C ILE A 209 11.90 -25.58 5.07
N THR A 210 13.18 -25.94 5.08
CA THR A 210 13.70 -27.01 5.96
C THR A 210 13.80 -26.52 7.40
N ASP A 211 14.18 -27.42 8.32
CA ASP A 211 14.46 -27.06 9.72
C ASP A 211 15.76 -26.23 9.86
N GLU A 212 16.05 -25.81 11.10
CA GLU A 212 17.25 -25.06 11.45
C GLU A 212 18.56 -25.82 11.14
N SER A 213 18.56 -27.15 11.32
CA SER A 213 19.74 -27.98 11.09
C SER A 213 20.17 -27.97 9.62
N ALA A 214 19.18 -27.87 8.72
CA ALA A 214 19.35 -27.66 7.29
C ALA A 214 19.25 -26.17 6.87
N LYS A 215 19.40 -25.25 7.84
CA LYS A 215 19.53 -23.80 7.63
C LYS A 215 18.35 -23.15 6.92
N TYR A 216 17.13 -23.61 7.21
CA TYR A 216 15.88 -23.06 6.64
C TYR A 216 15.93 -22.92 5.11
N THR A 217 16.48 -23.93 4.44
CA THR A 217 16.66 -23.94 2.99
C THR A 217 15.31 -23.89 2.28
N LEU A 218 15.19 -22.98 1.31
CA LEU A 218 13.95 -22.69 0.61
C LEU A 218 13.68 -23.64 -0.55
N THR A 219 12.46 -24.15 -0.62
CA THR A 219 11.85 -24.75 -1.80
C THR A 219 10.72 -23.85 -2.28
N LEU A 220 10.80 -23.43 -3.54
CA LEU A 220 9.76 -22.67 -4.24
C LEU A 220 9.12 -23.50 -5.35
N GLY A 221 7.85 -23.22 -5.60
CA GLY A 221 7.05 -23.80 -6.66
C GLY A 221 7.08 -22.99 -7.95
N THR A 222 6.06 -23.21 -8.78
CA THR A 222 5.88 -22.51 -10.06
C THR A 222 5.41 -21.08 -9.82
N TYR A 223 6.10 -20.12 -10.44
CA TYR A 223 5.73 -18.71 -10.41
C TYR A 223 4.48 -18.40 -11.23
N SER A 224 3.69 -17.46 -10.75
CA SER A 224 2.66 -16.72 -11.49
C SER A 224 2.54 -15.28 -10.94
N GLY A 225 1.88 -14.39 -11.66
CA GLY A 225 1.71 -12.98 -11.26
C GLY A 225 2.35 -12.00 -12.24
N ASP A 226 2.34 -10.72 -11.88
CA ASP A 226 2.71 -9.60 -12.75
C ASP A 226 3.94 -8.81 -12.27
N ALA A 227 4.54 -9.19 -11.13
CA ALA A 227 5.76 -8.57 -10.60
C ALA A 227 7.06 -9.04 -11.29
N GLY A 228 7.00 -10.12 -12.07
CA GLY A 228 8.16 -10.86 -12.58
C GLY A 228 8.80 -11.74 -11.51
N ASP A 229 9.36 -12.89 -11.90
CA ASP A 229 9.85 -13.90 -10.95
C ASP A 229 11.22 -13.53 -10.36
N ALA A 230 11.27 -12.66 -9.36
CA ALA A 230 12.55 -12.25 -8.74
C ALA A 230 13.07 -13.25 -7.69
N MET A 231 12.24 -14.18 -7.20
CA MET A 231 12.68 -15.19 -6.22
C MET A 231 13.23 -16.49 -6.84
N PHE A 232 13.21 -16.66 -8.17
CA PHE A 232 13.71 -17.88 -8.81
C PHE A 232 15.13 -18.27 -8.36
N VAL A 233 16.01 -17.28 -8.14
CA VAL A 233 17.39 -17.50 -7.70
C VAL A 233 17.48 -18.02 -6.25
N CYS A 234 16.47 -17.73 -5.43
CA CYS A 234 16.38 -18.11 -4.03
C CYS A 234 16.05 -19.61 -3.85
N TYR A 235 15.57 -20.29 -4.90
CA TYR A 235 15.28 -21.73 -4.85
C TYR A 235 16.53 -22.53 -4.45
N GLY A 236 16.39 -23.39 -3.45
CA GLY A 236 17.44 -24.26 -2.94
C GLY A 236 18.51 -23.53 -2.13
N ARG A 237 18.32 -22.24 -1.81
CA ARG A 237 19.27 -21.46 -1.01
C ARG A 237 18.94 -21.59 0.47
N ARG A 238 19.98 -21.68 1.29
CA ARG A 238 19.86 -21.57 2.74
C ARG A 238 19.51 -20.14 3.14
N PHE A 239 18.86 -19.97 4.29
CA PHE A 239 18.72 -18.65 4.89
C PHE A 239 20.08 -18.15 5.40
N SER A 240 20.31 -16.85 5.37
CA SER A 240 21.55 -16.24 5.87
C SER A 240 21.28 -14.88 6.50
N THR A 241 21.99 -14.59 7.59
CA THR A 241 21.93 -13.33 8.36
C THR A 241 23.34 -12.76 8.50
N ARG A 242 23.47 -11.62 9.17
CA ARG A 242 24.78 -10.94 9.32
C ARG A 242 25.84 -11.75 10.07
N ASP A 243 25.42 -12.71 10.89
CA ASP A 243 26.23 -13.57 11.75
C ASP A 243 26.27 -15.04 11.31
N ASP A 244 25.36 -15.48 10.43
CA ASP A 244 25.40 -16.80 9.79
C ASP A 244 25.25 -16.65 8.28
N ASP A 245 26.38 -16.60 7.58
CA ASP A 245 26.48 -16.36 6.15
C ASP A 245 27.07 -17.56 5.39
N ALA A 246 26.61 -17.79 4.16
CA ALA A 246 27.10 -18.84 3.26
C ALA A 246 28.54 -18.62 2.76
N GLY A 247 29.18 -17.52 3.17
CA GLY A 247 30.56 -17.19 2.83
C GLY A 247 30.70 -16.20 1.67
N ASN A 248 29.60 -15.57 1.24
CA ASN A 248 29.56 -14.63 0.12
C ASN A 248 29.44 -13.16 0.58
N GLY A 249 29.23 -12.91 1.87
CA GLY A 249 29.09 -11.60 2.47
C GLY A 249 27.79 -10.87 2.12
N CYS A 250 26.84 -11.53 1.46
CA CYS A 250 25.62 -10.88 0.97
C CYS A 250 24.80 -10.21 2.08
N PRO A 251 24.54 -10.85 3.24
CA PRO A 251 23.77 -10.21 4.31
C PRO A 251 24.41 -8.92 4.81
N ALA A 252 25.75 -8.89 4.90
CA ALA A 252 26.50 -7.73 5.37
C ALA A 252 26.44 -6.55 4.38
N VAL A 253 26.34 -6.82 3.08
CA VAL A 253 26.27 -5.79 2.03
C VAL A 253 24.84 -5.32 1.81
N PHE A 254 23.88 -6.25 1.69
CA PHE A 254 22.50 -5.99 1.26
C PHE A 254 21.48 -5.88 2.40
N LYS A 255 21.94 -5.98 3.65
CA LYS A 255 21.25 -5.51 4.86
C LYS A 255 19.91 -6.19 5.15
N GLY A 256 19.93 -7.48 5.39
CA GLY A 256 18.76 -8.22 5.86
C GLY A 256 19.03 -9.72 5.93
N GLY A 257 18.19 -10.45 6.67
CA GLY A 257 18.14 -11.90 6.61
C GLY A 257 17.37 -12.37 5.37
N TRP A 258 17.96 -13.22 4.53
CA TRP A 258 17.32 -13.69 3.29
C TRP A 258 17.91 -15.00 2.76
N TRP A 259 17.22 -15.59 1.78
CA TRP A 259 17.70 -16.72 0.98
C TRP A 259 18.59 -16.24 -0.18
N TYR A 260 19.81 -15.80 0.14
CA TYR A 260 20.74 -15.21 -0.83
C TYR A 260 21.30 -16.25 -1.82
N ALA A 261 21.40 -15.83 -3.08
CA ALA A 261 21.89 -16.56 -4.25
C ALA A 261 23.11 -15.86 -4.90
N GLU A 262 24.02 -15.32 -4.08
CA GLU A 262 25.23 -14.60 -4.52
C GLU A 262 24.97 -13.41 -5.50
N CYS A 263 24.14 -12.43 -5.18
CA CYS A 263 23.49 -12.21 -3.89
C CYS A 263 21.98 -12.27 -3.94
N HIS A 264 21.29 -11.41 -4.69
CA HIS A 264 19.84 -11.47 -4.75
C HIS A 264 19.27 -10.80 -5.99
N HIS A 265 18.06 -11.20 -6.34
CA HIS A 265 17.16 -10.53 -7.28
C HIS A 265 15.97 -9.90 -6.53
N ALA A 266 15.57 -10.50 -5.41
CA ALA A 266 14.67 -9.90 -4.44
C ALA A 266 15.32 -9.90 -3.06
N ASN A 267 15.16 -8.81 -2.32
CA ASN A 267 15.46 -8.74 -0.89
C ASN A 267 14.42 -7.84 -0.22
N LEU A 268 13.32 -8.45 0.22
CA LEU A 268 12.23 -7.70 0.87
C LEU A 268 12.56 -7.33 2.32
N ASN A 269 13.66 -7.85 2.85
CA ASN A 269 14.16 -7.59 4.20
C ASN A 269 15.29 -6.56 4.21
N GLY A 270 15.55 -5.87 3.09
CA GLY A 270 16.51 -4.78 3.01
C GLY A 270 16.09 -3.51 3.75
N LEU A 271 16.90 -2.46 3.60
CA LEU A 271 16.65 -1.16 4.21
C LEU A 271 15.42 -0.48 3.59
N TYR A 272 14.60 0.13 4.43
CA TYR A 272 13.50 0.97 3.97
C TYR A 272 14.09 2.35 3.57
N LEU A 273 14.17 2.64 2.27
CA LEU A 273 14.90 3.81 1.73
C LEU A 273 14.01 4.83 1.01
N GLY A 274 12.69 4.62 1.01
CA GLY A 274 11.74 5.65 0.55
C GLY A 274 11.72 5.85 -0.97
N GLY A 275 11.73 4.78 -1.76
CA GLY A 275 11.67 4.86 -3.23
C GLY A 275 13.05 4.89 -3.87
N ALA A 276 13.30 5.79 -4.81
CA ALA A 276 14.56 5.85 -5.55
C ALA A 276 15.73 6.29 -4.64
N HIS A 277 16.84 5.55 -4.67
CA HIS A 277 18.02 5.81 -3.84
C HIS A 277 19.34 5.55 -4.61
N THR A 278 20.47 6.02 -4.08
CA THR A 278 21.77 5.95 -4.77
C THR A 278 22.62 4.72 -4.42
N SER A 279 22.36 4.10 -3.27
CA SER A 279 23.04 2.87 -2.85
C SER A 279 22.61 1.67 -3.70
N TYR A 280 23.48 0.68 -3.85
CA TYR A 280 23.20 -0.47 -4.72
C TYR A 280 22.55 -1.61 -3.95
N ALA A 281 21.28 -1.89 -4.28
CA ALA A 281 20.56 -3.11 -3.91
C ALA A 281 20.44 -3.44 -2.41
N ASP A 282 20.66 -2.46 -1.52
CA ASP A 282 20.54 -2.59 -0.07
C ASP A 282 19.17 -2.18 0.47
N GLY A 283 18.25 -1.78 -0.42
CA GLY A 283 16.86 -1.45 -0.09
C GLY A 283 15.91 -2.66 -0.08
N ILE A 284 14.60 -2.41 0.06
CA ILE A 284 13.52 -3.38 -0.15
C ILE A 284 13.36 -3.59 -1.66
N VAL A 285 14.06 -4.58 -2.19
CA VAL A 285 14.26 -4.75 -3.65
C VAL A 285 13.39 -5.85 -4.22
N TRP A 286 12.75 -5.55 -5.36
CA TRP A 286 12.23 -6.52 -6.31
C TRP A 286 12.73 -6.16 -7.72
N ASN A 287 13.84 -6.76 -8.15
CA ASN A 287 14.61 -6.25 -9.28
C ASN A 287 13.87 -6.33 -10.62
N HIS A 288 13.00 -7.31 -10.81
CA HIS A 288 12.25 -7.50 -12.05
C HIS A 288 11.18 -6.41 -12.27
N TRP A 289 10.88 -5.60 -11.25
CA TRP A 289 9.91 -4.51 -11.36
C TRP A 289 10.54 -3.12 -11.28
N ARG A 290 11.11 -2.71 -10.14
CA ARG A 290 11.66 -1.35 -9.94
C ARG A 290 13.20 -1.30 -10.00
N GLY A 291 13.86 -2.44 -10.17
CA GLY A 291 15.32 -2.54 -10.25
C GLY A 291 16.03 -2.49 -8.89
N PHE A 292 17.35 -2.31 -8.91
CA PHE A 292 18.22 -2.38 -7.72
C PHE A 292 18.43 -1.04 -6.97
N TYR A 293 17.93 0.07 -7.52
CA TYR A 293 18.10 1.42 -6.98
C TYR A 293 16.76 2.01 -6.49
N TYR A 294 15.83 1.12 -6.15
CA TYR A 294 14.51 1.49 -5.68
C TYR A 294 14.14 0.59 -4.50
N SER A 295 13.70 1.21 -3.40
CA SER A 295 13.20 0.55 -2.20
C SER A 295 11.68 0.72 -2.15
N LEU A 296 10.95 -0.41 -2.14
CA LEU A 296 9.49 -0.43 -2.19
C LEU A 296 8.84 0.21 -0.96
N LYS A 297 7.62 0.73 -1.15
CA LYS A 297 6.80 1.38 -0.11
C LYS A 297 6.13 0.35 0.78
N PHE A 298 5.51 -0.65 0.18
CA PHE A 298 4.86 -1.74 0.91
C PHE A 298 5.26 -3.08 0.33
N THR A 299 5.51 -4.04 1.21
CA THR A 299 5.65 -5.44 0.82
C THR A 299 5.01 -6.34 1.86
N GLU A 300 4.34 -7.39 1.42
CA GLU A 300 3.78 -8.39 2.31
C GLU A 300 3.99 -9.78 1.72
N MET A 301 4.49 -10.72 2.54
CA MET A 301 4.58 -12.13 2.19
C MET A 301 3.62 -12.93 3.04
N LYS A 302 2.80 -13.76 2.40
CA LYS A 302 1.74 -14.52 3.07
C LYS A 302 1.53 -15.91 2.49
N LEU A 303 1.11 -16.83 3.35
CA LEU A 303 0.93 -18.25 3.04
C LEU A 303 -0.54 -18.64 3.11
N ARG A 304 -0.97 -19.51 2.19
CA ARG A 304 -2.28 -20.15 2.25
C ARG A 304 -2.17 -21.61 1.80
N PRO A 305 -2.82 -22.57 2.48
CA PRO A 305 -2.84 -23.95 2.05
C PRO A 305 -3.35 -24.08 0.61
N THR A 306 -2.74 -24.98 -0.15
CA THR A 306 -3.25 -25.41 -1.46
C THR A 306 -4.06 -26.68 -1.25
N ASN A 307 -5.35 -26.63 -1.50
CA ASN A 307 -6.18 -27.83 -1.50
C ASN A 307 -5.82 -28.65 -2.74
N ARG A 308 -4.95 -29.66 -2.60
CA ARG A 308 -4.83 -30.72 -3.60
C ARG A 308 -5.94 -31.73 -3.35
N PHE A 309 -7.01 -31.61 -4.13
CA PHE A 309 -8.05 -32.64 -4.28
C PHE A 309 -7.45 -33.95 -4.79
#